data_AF-W7QQL8-F1
#
_entry.id   AF-W7QQL8-F1
#
_cell.length_a   1.000
_cell.length_b   1.000
_cell.length_c   1.000
_cell.angle_alpha   90.00
_cell.angle_beta   90.00
_cell.angle_gamma   90.00
#
_symmetry.space_group_name_H-M   'P 1'
#
loop_
_entity.id
_entity.type
_entity.pdbx_description
1 polymer ?
#
loop_
_entity_poly.entity_id
_entity_poly.type
_entity_poly.pdbx_seq_one_letter_code
_entity_poly.pdbx_strand_id
1 'polypeptide(L)' 'MIHAGLECGILAGKYPHLDMISFGPLIRGAHSPDERVELASVEEFWTLLRGLIEDLAESRLA' A
#
# COMPACT_ATOMS: atom_id res chain seq x y z
N MET A 1 10.73 -8.00 -1.76
CA MET A 1 10.24 -9.07 -0.86
C MET A 1 10.51 -8.65 0.57
N ILE A 2 9.51 -8.69 1.44
CA ILE A 2 9.64 -8.44 2.87
C ILE A 2 9.53 -9.79 3.61
N HIS A 3 10.28 -9.97 4.70
CA HIS A 3 10.11 -11.10 5.61
C HIS A 3 9.50 -10.59 6.93
N ALA A 4 8.22 -10.22 6.86
CA ALA A 4 7.42 -9.74 7.97
C ALA A 4 5.94 -10.12 7.74
N GLY A 5 5.12 -10.05 8.79
CA GLY A 5 3.68 -10.25 8.67
C GLY A 5 3.00 -9.06 8.01
N LEU A 6 2.11 -9.34 7.05
CA LEU A 6 1.16 -8.39 6.47
C LEU A 6 -0.25 -8.98 6.56
N GLU A 7 -1.24 -8.13 6.80
CA GLU A 7 -2.64 -8.54 6.87
C GLU A 7 -3.12 -9.12 5.52
N CYS A 8 -2.52 -8.71 4.40
CA CYS A 8 -2.79 -9.29 3.08
C CYS A 8 -2.62 -10.82 3.05
N GLY A 9 -1.68 -11.38 3.82
CA GLY A 9 -1.51 -12.84 3.93
C GLY A 9 -2.70 -13.52 4.60
N ILE A 10 -3.24 -12.92 5.67
CA ILE A 10 -4.44 -13.40 6.37
C ILE A 10 -5.67 -13.23 5.48
N LEU A 11 -5.81 -12.06 4.84
CA LEU A 11 -6.92 -11.74 3.96
C LEU A 11 -6.98 -12.69 2.75
N ALA A 12 -5.83 -13.07 2.18
CA ALA A 12 -5.76 -14.02 1.07
C ALA A 12 -6.30 -15.41 1.46
N GLY A 13 -6.07 -15.84 2.70
CA GLY A 13 -6.63 -17.09 3.20
C GLY A 13 -8.16 -17.06 3.32
N LYS A 14 -8.74 -15.89 3.62
CA LYS A 14 -10.20 -15.72 3.77
C LYS A 14 -10.91 -15.40 2.45
N TYR A 15 -10.25 -14.67 1.56
CA TYR A 15 -10.78 -14.20 0.28
C TYR A 15 -9.82 -14.59 -0.84
N PRO A 16 -9.79 -15.87 -1.26
CA PRO A 16 -8.79 -16.39 -2.21
C PRO A 16 -8.91 -15.83 -3.63
N HIS A 17 -10.03 -15.16 -3.94
CA HIS A 17 -10.28 -14.51 -5.24
C HIS A 17 -10.05 -13.00 -5.21
N LEU A 18 -9.64 -12.45 -4.07
CA LEU A 18 -9.40 -11.02 -3.94
C LEU A 18 -8.00 -10.69 -4.44
N ASP A 19 -7.92 -9.94 -5.53
CA ASP A 19 -6.66 -9.33 -5.98
C ASP A 19 -6.24 -8.23 -5.00
N MET A 20 -5.00 -8.31 -4.53
CA MET A 20 -4.49 -7.41 -3.49
C MET A 20 -3.08 -6.94 -3.79
N ILE A 21 -2.84 -5.68 -3.47
CA ILE A 21 -1.51 -5.07 -3.45
C ILE A 21 -1.34 -4.33 -2.12
N SER A 22 -0.10 -4.28 -1.61
CA SER A 22 0.28 -3.49 -0.44
C SER A 22 1.47 -2.61 -0.81
N PHE A 23 1.31 -1.30 -0.63
CA PHE A 23 2.32 -0.29 -0.90
C PHE A 23 2.09 0.90 0.04
N GLY A 24 3.12 1.72 0.25
CA GLY A 24 3.08 2.84 1.19
C GLY A 24 4.34 3.70 1.14
N PRO A 25 4.37 4.82 1.88
CA PRO A 25 5.52 5.70 1.96
C PRO A 25 6.68 5.04 2.70
N LEU A 26 7.86 5.65 2.61
CA LEU A 26 9.05 5.17 3.31
C LEU A 26 9.00 5.57 4.79
N ILE A 27 8.83 4.55 5.65
CA ILE A 27 8.90 4.68 7.11
C ILE A 27 10.19 4.02 7.60
N ARG A 28 10.90 4.67 8.52
CA ARG A 28 12.15 4.18 9.12
C ARG A 28 12.00 4.06 10.63
N GLY A 29 12.54 2.98 11.20
CA GLY A 29 12.47 2.73 12.64
C GLY A 29 11.07 2.39 13.14
N ALA A 30 10.20 1.85 12.27
CA ALA A 30 8.84 1.47 12.65
C ALA A 30 8.84 0.61 13.92
N HIS A 31 7.94 0.92 14.85
CA HIS A 31 7.80 0.29 16.17
C HIS A 31 8.92 0.64 17.19
N SER A 32 9.69 1.72 16.95
CA SER A 32 10.61 2.28 17.94
C SER A 32 10.31 3.77 18.20
N PRO A 33 10.83 4.36 19.29
CA PRO A 33 10.76 5.81 19.50
C PRO A 33 11.42 6.66 18.40
N ASP A 34 12.23 6.05 17.53
CA ASP A 34 12.89 6.70 16.39
C ASP A 34 12.06 6.64 15.09
N GLU A 35 10.82 6.13 15.19
CA GLU A 35 9.90 6.01 14.06
C GLU A 35 9.66 7.37 13.40
N ARG A 36 9.88 7.41 12.08
CA ARG A 36 9.70 8.60 11.27
C ARG A 36 9.38 8.24 9.83
N VAL A 37 8.65 9.14 9.17
CA VAL A 37 8.30 9.04 7.75
C VAL A 37 9.12 10.03 6.93
N GLU A 38 9.49 9.63 5.71
CA GLU A 38 10.14 10.52 4.75
C GLU A 38 9.07 11.29 3.97
N LEU A 39 9.10 12.63 4.04
CA LEU A 39 8.03 13.48 3.53
C LEU A 39 7.86 13.41 1.99
N ALA A 40 8.94 13.34 1.22
CA ALA A 40 8.85 13.26 -0.23
C ALA A 40 8.15 11.96 -0.69
N SER A 41 8.43 10.84 -0.01
CA SER A 41 7.81 9.55 -0.29
C SER A 41 6.31 9.51 0.03
N VAL A 42 5.81 10.41 0.89
CA VAL A 42 4.37 10.58 1.14
C VAL A 42 3.69 11.21 -0.07
N GLU A 43 4.31 12.20 -0.70
CA GLU A 43 3.80 12.82 -1.93
C GLU A 43 3.81 11.83 -3.11
N GLU A 44 4.88 11.04 -3.24
CA GLU A 44 4.96 9.97 -4.24
C GLU A 44 3.87 8.91 -4.03
N PHE A 45 3.71 8.42 -2.79
CA PHE A 45 2.65 7.49 -2.42
C PHE A 45 1.26 8.05 -2.75
N TRP A 46 0.99 9.31 -2.39
CA TRP A 46 -0.31 9.93 -2.62
C TRP A 46 -0.62 10.09 -4.11
N THR A 47 0.38 10.48 -4.90
CA THR A 47 0.24 10.63 -6.35
C THR A 47 -0.09 9.28 -7.00
N LEU A 48 0.61 8.22 -6.61
CA LEU A 48 0.36 6.88 -7.12
C LEU A 48 -1.02 6.35 -6.70
N LEU A 49 -1.40 6.54 -5.44
CA LEU A 49 -2.69 6.10 -4.93
C LEU A 49 -3.85 6.75 -5.70
N ARG A 50 -3.79 8.08 -5.90
CA ARG A 50 -4.82 8.79 -6.67
C ARG A 50 -4.88 8.32 -8.11
N GLY A 51 -3.73 8.24 -8.79
CA GLY A 51 -3.68 7.78 -10.18
C GLY A 51 -4.23 6.37 -10.35
N LEU A 52 -3.93 5.45 -9.43
CA LEU A 52 -4.48 4.09 -9.44
C LEU A 52 -6.01 4.09 -9.29
N ILE A 53 -6.55 4.92 -8.38
CA ILE A 53 -8.00 4.99 -8.16
C ILE A 53 -8.71 5.61 -9.36
N GLU A 54 -8.15 6.67 -9.94
CA GLU A 54 -8.67 7.33 -11.15
C GLU A 54 -8.71 6.34 -12.32
N ASP A 55 -7.60 5.65 -12.59
CA ASP A 55 -7.49 4.64 -13.65
C ASP A 55 -8.48 3.46 -13.45
N LEU A 56 -8.63 2.98 -12.21
CA LEU A 56 -9.61 1.94 -11.89
C LEU A 56 -11.05 2.41 -12.07
N ALA A 57 -11.34 3.69 -11.77
CA ALA A 57 -12.67 4.25 -11.94
C ALA A 57 -13.02 4.39 -13.43
N GLU A 58 -12.08 4.85 -14.25
CA GLU A 58 -12.25 5.01 -15.69
C GLU A 58 -12.35 3.66 -16.41
N SER A 59 -11.47 2.72 -16.08
CA SER A 59 -11.45 1.37 -16.65
C SER A 59 -12.72 0.57 -16.36
N ARG A 60 -13.49 0.94 -15.33
CA ARG A 60 -14.79 0.32 -14.98
C ARG A 60 -15.98 0.95 -15.69
N LEU A 61 -15.79 2.10 -16.35
CA LEU A 61 -16.82 2.81 -17.11
C LEU A 61 -16.76 2.50 -18.62
N ALA A 62 -15.68 1.86 -19.09
CA ALA A 62 -15.51 1.33 -20.44
C ALA A 62 -16.02 -0.12 -20.53
#